data_AF-A0AAU6XXT3-F1
#
_entry.id   AF-A0AAU6XXT3-F1
#
_cell.length_a   1.000
_cell.length_b   1.000
_cell.length_c   1.000
_cell.angle_alpha   90.00
_cell.angle_beta   90.00
_cell.angle_gamma   90.00
#
_symmetry.space_group_name_H-M   'P 1'
#
loop_
_entity.id
_entity.type
_entity.pdbx_description
1 polymer ?
#
loop_
_entity_poly.entity_id
_entity_poly.type
_entity_poly.pdbx_seq_one_letter_code
_entity_poly.pdbx_strand_id
1 'polypeptide(L)'
;MNNQSSPAEAAELFKRRSLGILPHIDIAGTDFTIDWRAKELRESAAPWNTIPLRNLDMGDAGENYLFFYDTAKHTLWHFDPYITALPANVILLEIPYELKLDPYAVANEYGMDPAELIAEFPIQKTLSSAVKPLSESGLPEIIQENLEKLQTRSNDRSPDRKRGR
;
A
#
# COMPACT_ATOMS: atom_id res chain seq x y z
N MET A 1 -4.89 19.11 -11.32
CA MET A 1 -4.12 19.14 -12.58
C MET A 1 -4.43 17.86 -13.33
N ASN A 2 -5.24 17.93 -14.39
CA ASN A 2 -5.62 16.74 -15.17
C ASN A 2 -4.41 16.32 -16.00
N ASN A 3 -3.74 15.26 -15.55
CA ASN A 3 -2.63 14.64 -16.25
C ASN A 3 -3.18 13.72 -17.35
N GLN A 4 -3.86 14.28 -18.34
CA GLN A 4 -4.32 13.51 -19.50
C GLN A 4 -3.15 13.40 -20.49
N SER A 5 -2.66 12.17 -20.65
CA SER A 5 -1.71 11.79 -21.70
C SER A 5 -2.25 12.19 -23.07
N SER A 6 -1.39 12.65 -23.98
CA SER A 6 -1.81 12.93 -25.36
C SER A 6 -2.33 11.64 -26.04
N PRO A 7 -3.20 11.72 -27.07
CA PRO A 7 -3.71 10.53 -27.74
C PRO A 7 -2.62 9.61 -28.30
N ALA A 8 -1.52 10.18 -28.79
CA ALA A 8 -0.36 9.44 -29.27
C ALA A 8 0.37 8.68 -28.15
N GLU A 9 0.44 9.28 -26.95
CA GLU A 9 1.07 8.69 -25.78
C GLU A 9 0.21 7.56 -25.20
N ALA A 10 -1.11 7.73 -25.14
CA ALA A 10 -2.03 6.67 -24.72
C ALA A 10 -1.92 5.44 -25.65
N ALA A 11 -1.86 5.65 -26.96
CA ALA A 11 -1.67 4.58 -27.94
C ALA A 11 -0.31 3.86 -27.77
N GLU A 12 0.75 4.60 -27.47
CA GLU A 12 2.07 4.01 -27.21
C GLU A 12 2.09 3.20 -25.91
N LEU A 13 1.48 3.70 -24.83
CA LEU A 13 1.36 2.96 -23.57
C LEU A 13 0.56 1.66 -23.77
N PHE A 14 -0.55 1.72 -24.50
CA PHE A 14 -1.34 0.56 -24.88
C PHE A 14 -0.49 -0.47 -25.66
N LYS A 15 0.24 -0.01 -26.67
CA LYS A 15 1.11 -0.86 -27.48
C LYS A 15 2.22 -1.52 -26.66
N ARG A 16 2.89 -0.77 -25.78
CA ARG A 16 3.91 -1.32 -24.88
C ARG A 16 3.33 -2.40 -23.99
N ARG A 17 2.15 -2.15 -23.42
CA ARG A 17 1.50 -3.09 -22.52
C ARG A 17 1.03 -4.35 -23.25
N SER A 18 0.52 -4.23 -24.47
CA SER A 18 0.11 -5.37 -25.31
C SER A 18 1.28 -6.22 -25.80
N LEU A 19 2.49 -5.64 -25.87
CA LEU A 19 3.75 -6.38 -26.10
C LEU A 19 4.28 -7.06 -24.83
N GLY A 20 3.58 -6.98 -23.70
CA GLY A 20 3.95 -7.64 -22.45
C GLY A 20 4.84 -6.81 -21.52
N ILE A 21 5.09 -5.53 -21.83
CA ILE A 21 5.84 -4.64 -20.93
C ILE A 21 4.94 -4.26 -19.76
N LEU A 22 5.32 -4.64 -18.54
CA LEU A 22 4.57 -4.35 -17.33
C LEU A 22 4.66 -2.85 -16.94
N PRO A 23 3.60 -2.28 -16.34
CA PRO A 23 3.64 -0.91 -15.83
C PRO A 23 4.45 -0.84 -14.52
N HIS A 24 4.81 0.38 -14.13
CA HIS A 24 5.64 0.67 -12.96
C HIS A 24 4.96 1.70 -12.05
N ILE A 25 5.25 1.64 -10.75
CA ILE A 25 4.79 2.58 -9.74
C ILE A 25 5.94 2.97 -8.80
N ASP A 26 6.05 4.26 -8.51
CA ASP A 26 6.92 4.77 -7.44
C ASP A 26 6.22 4.60 -6.09
N ILE A 27 6.83 3.86 -5.18
CA ILE A 27 6.36 3.66 -3.81
C ILE A 27 7.40 4.27 -2.88
N ALA A 28 7.09 5.47 -2.37
CA ALA A 28 7.98 6.24 -1.50
C ALA A 28 9.42 6.37 -2.02
N GLY A 29 9.59 6.62 -3.33
CA GLY A 29 10.90 6.76 -3.98
C GLY A 29 11.55 5.44 -4.43
N THR A 30 10.86 4.31 -4.28
CA THR A 30 11.31 2.99 -4.75
C THR A 30 10.47 2.57 -5.94
N ASP A 31 11.10 2.15 -7.03
CA ASP A 31 10.41 1.70 -8.23
C ASP A 31 9.96 0.23 -8.11
N PHE A 32 8.67 0.00 -8.38
CA PHE A 32 8.08 -1.34 -8.41
C PHE A 32 7.46 -1.62 -9.76
N THR A 33 7.72 -2.81 -10.28
CA THR A 33 6.99 -3.39 -11.40
C THR A 33 5.64 -3.92 -10.93
N ILE A 34 4.57 -3.55 -11.62
CA ILE A 34 3.21 -4.01 -11.34
C ILE A 34 2.97 -5.32 -12.10
N ASP A 35 2.83 -6.41 -11.38
CA ASP A 35 2.45 -7.71 -11.92
C ASP A 35 1.04 -8.08 -11.44
N TRP A 36 0.03 -7.53 -12.13
CA TRP A 36 -1.37 -7.78 -11.80
C TRP A 36 -1.78 -9.24 -11.95
N ARG A 37 -1.12 -10.00 -12.84
CA ARG A 37 -1.42 -11.42 -13.05
C ARG A 37 -0.97 -12.26 -11.85
N ALA A 38 0.22 -11.97 -11.31
CA ALA A 38 0.70 -12.58 -10.08
C ALA A 38 0.05 -11.98 -8.81
N LYS A 39 -0.60 -10.81 -8.94
CA LYS A 39 -1.10 -9.99 -7.82
C LYS A 39 0.04 -9.50 -6.92
N GLU A 40 1.12 -9.02 -7.53
CA GLU A 40 2.34 -8.59 -6.84
C GLU A 40 2.83 -7.24 -7.37
N LEU A 41 3.37 -6.42 -6.48
CA LEU A 41 4.30 -5.34 -6.82
C LEU A 41 5.70 -5.90 -6.57
N ARG A 42 6.57 -5.90 -7.59
CA ARG A 42 7.92 -6.45 -7.50
C ARG A 42 8.93 -5.32 -7.53
N GLU A 43 9.79 -5.19 -6.53
CA GLU A 43 10.80 -4.13 -6.54
C GLU A 43 11.71 -4.29 -7.76
N SER A 44 11.84 -3.24 -8.56
CA SER A 44 12.56 -3.32 -9.85
C SER A 44 14.05 -3.64 -9.67
N ALA A 45 14.66 -3.14 -8.60
CA ALA A 45 16.07 -3.41 -8.27
C ALA A 45 16.29 -4.77 -7.58
N ALA A 46 15.24 -5.33 -6.97
CA ALA A 46 15.30 -6.58 -6.22
C ALA A 46 14.01 -7.41 -6.44
N PRO A 47 13.83 -8.08 -7.59
CA PRO A 47 12.54 -8.69 -7.96
C PRO A 47 12.03 -9.81 -7.05
N TRP A 48 12.87 -10.31 -6.14
CA TRP A 48 12.47 -11.24 -5.06
C TRP A 48 11.78 -10.54 -3.90
N ASN A 49 11.93 -9.22 -3.77
CA ASN A 49 11.23 -8.40 -2.80
C ASN A 49 9.88 -7.97 -3.38
N THR A 50 8.81 -8.53 -2.83
CA THR A 50 7.47 -8.36 -3.38
C THR A 50 6.47 -7.90 -2.32
N ILE A 51 5.53 -7.07 -2.76
CA ILE A 51 4.35 -6.67 -1.99
C ILE A 51 3.14 -7.36 -2.63
N PRO A 52 2.52 -8.33 -1.94
CA PRO A 52 1.33 -9.00 -2.46
C PRO A 52 0.12 -8.06 -2.41
N LEU A 53 -0.47 -7.76 -3.57
CA LEU A 53 -1.64 -6.90 -3.72
C LEU A 53 -2.86 -7.42 -2.94
N ARG A 54 -2.94 -8.74 -2.77
CA ARG A 54 -4.04 -9.40 -2.01
C ARG A 54 -4.02 -9.11 -0.51
N ASN A 55 -2.90 -8.61 0.01
CA ASN A 55 -2.74 -8.30 1.42
C ASN A 55 -2.91 -6.79 1.70
N LEU A 56 -3.28 -6.00 0.69
CA LEU A 56 -3.55 -4.59 0.86
C LEU A 56 -5.02 -4.41 1.22
N ASP A 57 -5.28 -3.44 2.10
CA ASP A 57 -6.65 -3.08 2.46
C ASP A 57 -7.22 -2.16 1.37
N MET A 58 -8.53 -2.23 1.16
CA MET A 58 -9.22 -1.27 0.30
C MET A 58 -9.58 -0.04 1.14
N GLY A 59 -9.26 1.15 0.64
CA GLY A 59 -9.69 2.39 1.29
C GLY A 59 -11.21 2.59 1.22
N ASP A 60 -11.73 3.44 2.11
CA ASP A 60 -13.17 3.63 2.31
C ASP A 60 -13.94 3.99 1.03
N ALA A 61 -13.30 4.73 0.12
CA ALA A 61 -13.88 5.12 -1.16
C ALA A 61 -13.88 3.99 -2.22
N GLY A 62 -13.16 2.89 -1.98
CA GLY A 62 -13.04 1.78 -2.94
C GLY A 62 -12.16 2.08 -4.16
N GLU A 63 -11.41 3.18 -4.16
CA GLU A 63 -10.61 3.63 -5.32
C GLU A 63 -9.11 3.48 -5.14
N ASN A 64 -8.66 3.15 -3.93
CA ASN A 64 -7.23 3.06 -3.58
C ASN A 64 -7.00 1.88 -2.65
N TYR A 65 -5.84 1.26 -2.76
CA TYR A 65 -5.32 0.35 -1.75
C TYR A 65 -4.58 1.14 -0.67
N LEU A 66 -4.77 0.72 0.58
CA LEU A 66 -4.14 1.25 1.79
C LEU A 66 -3.28 0.16 2.44
N PHE A 67 -2.08 0.53 2.86
CA PHE A 67 -1.22 -0.38 3.60
C PHE A 67 -0.11 0.34 4.36
N PHE A 68 0.35 -0.28 5.45
CA PHE A 68 1.56 0.16 6.13
C PHE A 68 2.80 -0.38 5.42
N TYR A 69 3.77 0.50 5.20
CA TYR A 69 4.98 0.21 4.44
C TYR A 69 6.22 0.48 5.29
N ASP A 70 7.12 -0.51 5.37
CA ASP A 70 8.44 -0.38 5.99
C ASP A 70 9.41 0.20 4.96
N THR A 71 9.78 1.47 5.11
CA THR A 71 10.66 2.21 4.19
C THR A 71 12.11 1.75 4.23
N ALA A 72 12.53 0.95 5.22
CA ALA A 72 13.88 0.41 5.30
C ALA A 72 13.99 -0.94 4.60
N LYS A 73 12.91 -1.75 4.61
CA LYS A 73 12.87 -3.09 4.00
C LYS A 73 12.16 -3.14 2.66
N HIS A 74 11.42 -2.09 2.33
CA HIS A 74 10.56 -2.01 1.15
C HIS A 74 9.47 -3.09 1.12
N THR A 75 8.91 -3.43 2.28
CA THR A 75 7.91 -4.48 2.46
C THR A 75 6.67 -3.96 3.18
N LEU A 76 5.59 -4.77 3.18
CA LEU A 76 4.49 -4.57 4.09
C LEU A 76 4.98 -4.59 5.54
N TRP A 77 4.55 -3.60 6.31
CA TRP A 77 4.69 -3.64 7.75
C TRP A 77 3.49 -4.39 8.36
N HIS A 78 3.78 -5.40 9.16
CA HIS A 78 2.76 -6.18 9.84
C HIS A 78 2.49 -5.62 11.24
N PHE A 79 1.21 -5.52 11.56
CA PHE A 79 0.73 -5.01 12.82
C PHE A 79 1.21 -5.83 14.02
N ASP A 80 1.79 -5.15 15.01
CA ASP A 80 2.10 -5.70 16.33
C ASP A 80 1.01 -5.30 17.33
N PRO A 81 0.23 -6.26 17.88
CA PRO A 81 -0.84 -5.96 18.84
C PRO A 81 -0.33 -5.38 20.17
N TYR A 82 0.97 -5.45 20.45
CA TYR A 82 1.57 -4.92 21.68
C TYR A 82 2.38 -3.63 21.45
N ILE A 83 2.23 -2.99 20.29
CA ILE A 83 2.92 -1.75 19.96
C ILE A 83 2.61 -0.66 20.99
N THR A 84 3.65 0.05 21.42
CA THR A 84 3.56 1.12 22.45
C THR A 84 4.16 2.44 21.99
N ALA A 85 4.69 2.49 20.77
CA ALA A 85 5.23 3.70 20.14
C ALA A 85 5.09 3.59 18.62
N LEU A 86 5.01 4.73 17.94
CA LEU A 86 4.96 4.76 16.48
C LEU A 86 6.27 4.20 15.90
N PRO A 87 6.22 3.30 14.90
CA PRO A 87 7.42 2.76 14.30
C PRO A 87 8.11 3.82 13.43
N ALA A 88 9.44 3.97 13.58
CA ALA A 88 10.18 5.05 12.93
C ALA A 88 10.29 4.95 11.40
N ASN A 89 10.31 3.74 10.86
CA ASN A 89 10.48 3.48 9.43
C ASN A 89 9.16 3.05 8.76
N VAL A 90 8.02 3.37 9.37
CA VAL A 90 6.71 2.94 8.85
C VAL A 90 5.92 4.16 8.45
N ILE A 91 5.29 4.06 7.28
CA ILE A 91 4.36 5.07 6.77
C ILE A 91 3.10 4.37 6.28
N LEU A 92 1.97 5.07 6.31
CA LEU A 92 0.75 4.62 5.66
C LEU A 92 0.77 5.11 4.21
N LEU A 93 0.60 4.20 3.26
CA LEU A 93 0.59 4.51 1.83
C LEU A 93 -0.79 4.26 1.23
N GLU A 94 -1.14 5.12 0.27
CA GLU A 94 -2.22 4.92 -0.69
C GLU A 94 -1.64 4.70 -2.09
N ILE A 95 -2.09 3.66 -2.77
CA ILE A 95 -1.86 3.47 -4.20
C ILE A 95 -3.19 3.31 -4.94
N PRO A 96 -3.26 3.64 -6.24
CA PRO A 96 -4.49 3.44 -7.00
C PRO A 96 -4.95 1.97 -7.00
N TYR A 97 -6.27 1.75 -7.10
CA TYR A 97 -6.85 0.43 -7.33
C TYR A 97 -6.54 -0.15 -8.73
N GLU A 98 -6.97 -1.39 -8.96
CA GLU A 98 -6.55 -2.23 -10.08
C GLU A 98 -6.80 -1.65 -11.47
N LEU A 99 -7.93 -0.97 -11.67
CA LEU A 99 -8.27 -0.35 -12.96
C LEU A 99 -7.32 0.79 -13.31
N LYS A 100 -6.65 1.39 -12.32
CA LYS A 100 -5.62 2.41 -12.53
C LYS A 100 -4.20 1.83 -12.56
N LEU A 101 -3.95 0.69 -11.89
CA LEU A 101 -2.63 0.04 -11.87
C LEU A 101 -2.29 -0.68 -13.18
N ASP A 102 -3.18 -1.55 -13.67
CA ASP A 102 -2.97 -2.29 -14.92
C ASP A 102 -4.32 -2.62 -15.58
N PRO A 103 -5.02 -1.62 -16.16
CA PRO A 103 -6.33 -1.83 -16.79
C PRO A 103 -6.26 -2.88 -17.90
N TYR A 104 -5.13 -3.01 -18.60
CA TYR A 104 -4.95 -4.03 -19.62
C TYR A 104 -5.01 -5.45 -19.04
N ALA A 105 -4.27 -5.71 -17.96
CA ALA A 105 -4.30 -7.02 -17.32
C ALA A 105 -5.65 -7.30 -16.65
N VAL A 106 -6.30 -6.28 -16.09
CA VAL A 106 -7.65 -6.41 -15.52
C VAL A 106 -8.66 -6.80 -16.60
N ALA A 107 -8.67 -6.12 -17.75
CA ALA A 107 -9.55 -6.47 -18.86
C ALA A 107 -9.39 -7.95 -19.27
N ASN A 108 -8.14 -8.41 -19.41
CA ASN A 108 -7.86 -9.80 -19.75
C ASN A 108 -8.32 -10.80 -18.67
N GLU A 109 -8.18 -10.47 -17.39
CA GLU A 109 -8.65 -11.33 -16.29
C GLU A 109 -10.17 -11.50 -16.31
N TYR A 110 -10.91 -10.44 -16.62
CA TYR A 110 -12.37 -10.47 -16.69
C TYR A 110 -12.94 -10.84 -18.07
N GLY A 111 -12.09 -11.11 -19.07
CA GLY A 111 -12.52 -11.46 -20.43
C GLY A 111 -13.15 -10.30 -21.20
N MET A 112 -12.80 -9.05 -20.86
CA MET A 112 -13.24 -7.82 -21.53
C MET A 112 -12.27 -7.43 -22.64
N ASP A 113 -12.70 -6.58 -23.58
CA ASP A 113 -11.80 -5.96 -24.55
C ASP A 113 -10.91 -4.93 -23.82
N PRO A 114 -9.56 -5.09 -23.84
CA PRO A 114 -8.67 -4.11 -23.24
C PRO A 114 -8.83 -2.70 -23.82
N ALA A 115 -9.20 -2.56 -25.10
CA ALA A 115 -9.39 -1.24 -25.71
C ALA A 115 -10.59 -0.50 -25.11
N GLU A 116 -11.69 -1.21 -24.80
CA GLU A 116 -12.87 -0.63 -24.15
C GLU A 116 -12.57 -0.19 -22.73
N LEU A 117 -11.95 -1.07 -21.92
CA LEU A 117 -11.64 -0.74 -20.52
C LEU A 117 -10.62 0.39 -20.42
N ILE A 118 -9.64 0.45 -21.32
CA ILE A 118 -8.62 1.51 -21.33
C ILE A 118 -9.17 2.86 -21.84
N ALA A 119 -10.25 2.85 -22.62
CA ALA A 119 -10.93 4.09 -22.98
C ALA A 119 -11.58 4.76 -21.76
N GLU A 120 -12.06 3.97 -20.79
CA GLU A 120 -12.61 4.46 -19.51
C GLU A 120 -11.51 4.69 -18.47
N PHE A 121 -10.52 3.79 -18.39
CA PHE A 121 -9.39 3.83 -17.47
C PHE A 121 -8.05 3.86 -18.23
N PRO A 122 -7.61 5.03 -18.73
CA PRO A 122 -6.38 5.13 -19.50
C PRO A 122 -5.15 4.64 -18.71
N ILE A 123 -4.26 3.92 -19.39
CA ILE A 123 -2.97 3.54 -18.81
C ILE A 123 -2.21 4.80 -18.40
N GLN A 124 -1.80 4.86 -17.14
CA GLN A 124 -1.05 5.98 -16.61
C GLN A 124 0.44 5.79 -16.87
N LYS A 125 1.09 6.85 -17.35
CA LYS A 125 2.54 6.86 -17.56
C LYS A 125 3.31 6.89 -16.24
N THR A 126 2.77 7.64 -15.28
CA THR A 126 3.38 7.88 -13.98
C THR A 126 2.39 7.46 -12.92
N LEU A 127 2.74 6.44 -12.16
CA LEU A 127 2.03 6.03 -10.95
C LEU A 127 2.94 6.32 -9.76
N SER A 128 2.38 6.84 -8.69
CA SER A 128 3.09 7.10 -7.44
C SER A 128 2.18 6.88 -6.25
N SER A 129 2.74 6.40 -5.15
CA SER A 129 2.04 6.33 -3.86
C SER A 129 1.81 7.71 -3.26
N ALA A 130 0.71 7.91 -2.57
CA ALA A 130 0.52 9.04 -1.67
C ALA A 130 0.86 8.62 -0.22
N VAL A 131 1.62 9.45 0.49
CA VAL A 131 1.98 9.22 1.90
C VAL A 131 0.92 9.84 2.79
N LYS A 132 0.39 9.04 3.72
CA LYS A 132 -0.51 9.49 4.78
C LYS A 132 0.22 9.53 6.12
N PRO A 133 -0.01 10.56 6.94
CA PRO A 133 0.50 10.59 8.31
C PRO A 133 0.01 9.38 9.11
N LEU A 134 0.89 8.73 9.90
CA LEU A 134 0.47 7.65 10.80
C LEU A 134 -0.56 8.09 11.85
N SER A 135 -0.62 9.40 12.15
CA SER A 135 -1.63 9.98 13.02
C SER A 135 -3.06 9.88 12.46
N GLU A 136 -3.22 9.64 11.16
CA GLU A 136 -4.51 9.40 10.51
C GLU A 136 -4.88 7.90 10.44
N SER A 137 -3.98 7.04 10.94
CA SER A 137 -4.24 5.60 11.04
C SER A 137 -4.85 5.22 12.39
N GLY A 138 -5.25 3.96 12.57
CA GLY A 138 -5.69 3.43 13.86
C GLY A 138 -4.55 3.08 14.85
N LEU A 139 -3.28 3.31 14.49
CA LEU A 139 -2.14 3.00 15.35
C LEU A 139 -2.08 3.85 16.63
N PRO A 140 -2.36 5.17 16.62
CA PRO A 140 -2.33 5.99 17.82
C PRO A 140 -3.28 5.49 18.92
N GLU A 141 -4.51 5.10 18.57
CA GLU A 141 -5.49 4.57 19.52
C GLU A 141 -5.00 3.27 20.14
N ILE A 142 -4.47 2.36 19.32
CA ILE A 142 -3.93 1.07 19.79
C ILE A 142 -2.75 1.27 20.73
N ILE A 143 -1.83 2.18 20.39
CA ILE A 143 -0.68 2.54 21.23
C ILE A 143 -1.17 3.05 22.59
N GLN A 144 -2.15 3.97 22.59
CA GLN A 144 -2.71 4.53 23.80
C GLN A 144 -3.33 3.44 24.69
N GLU A 145 -4.15 2.56 24.13
CA GLU A 145 -4.73 1.43 24.87
C GLU A 145 -3.66 0.50 25.47
N ASN A 146 -2.60 0.22 24.71
CA ASN A 146 -1.53 -0.65 25.17
C ASN A 146 -0.74 -0.03 26.33
N LEU A 147 -0.49 1.28 26.28
CA LEU A 147 0.14 2.01 27.38
C LEU A 147 -0.73 1.99 28.65
N GLU A 148 -2.05 2.16 28.52
CA GLU A 148 -2.99 2.09 29.66
C GLU A 148 -3.04 0.68 30.28
N LYS A 149 -3.05 -0.37 29.46
CA LYS A 149 -2.99 -1.78 29.90
C LYS A 149 -1.69 -2.09 30.65
N LEU A 150 -0.57 -1.45 30.29
CA LEU A 150 0.71 -1.61 31.00
C LEU A 150 0.73 -0.88 32.35
N GLN A 151 0.16 0.32 32.43
CA GLN A 151 0.09 1.09 33.68
C GLN A 151 -0.80 0.41 34.73
N THR A 152 -1.99 -0.05 34.33
CA THR A 152 -2.92 -0.78 35.21
C THR A 152 -2.30 -2.06 35.79
N ARG A 153 -1.65 -2.88 34.95
CA ARG A 153 -0.91 -4.08 35.39
C ARG A 153 0.23 -3.78 36.36
N SER A 154 0.87 -2.62 36.23
CA SER A 154 1.96 -2.20 37.11
C SER A 154 1.45 -1.76 38.48
N ASN A 155 0.29 -1.09 38.52
CA ASN A 155 -0.36 -0.67 39.76
C ASN A 155 -0.89 -1.87 40.58
N ASP A 156 -1.46 -2.88 39.94
CA ASP A 156 -1.95 -4.10 40.63
C ASP A 156 -0.83 -4.97 41.22
N ARG A 157 0.42 -4.81 40.75
CA ARG A 157 1.59 -5.55 41.23
C ARG A 157 2.36 -4.84 42.34
N SER A 158 1.91 -3.68 42.81
CA SER A 158 2.54 -3.01 43.96
C SER A 158 2.25 -3.81 45.24
N PRO A 159 3.27 -4.38 45.93
CA PRO A 159 3.05 -5.17 47.12
C PRO A 159 2.60 -4.28 48.27
N ASP A 160 1.56 -4.75 48.96
CA ASP A 160 1.10 -4.30 50.28
C ASP A 160 2.32 -4.00 51.16
N ARG A 161 2.67 -2.72 51.30
CA ARG A 161 3.79 -2.29 52.15
C ARG A 161 3.37 -2.51 53.59
N LYS A 162 3.68 -3.72 54.07
CA LYS A 162 3.85 -4.16 55.46
C LYS A 162 3.31 -3.17 56.50
N ARG A 163 2.18 -3.56 57.10
CA ARG A 163 1.83 -3.18 58.48
C ARG A 163 3.00 -3.53 59.40
N GLY A 164 3.79 -2.51 59.76
CA GLY A 164 4.86 -2.59 60.73
C GLY A 164 4.39 -2.03 62.06
N ARG A 165 4.02 -2.97 62.94
CA ARG A 165 3.89 -2.96 64.41
C ARG A 165 4.20 -1.68 65.18
#